data_AF-A0A932GTG6-F1
#
_entry.id   AF-A0A932GTG6-F1
#
_cell.length_a   1.000
_cell.length_b   1.000
_cell.length_c   1.000
_cell.angle_alpha   90.00
_cell.angle_beta   90.00
_cell.angle_gamma   90.00
#
_symmetry.space_group_name_H-M   'P 1'
#
loop_
_entity.id
_entity.type
_entity.pdbx_description
1 polymer ?
#
loop_
_entity_poly.entity_id
_entity_poly.type
_entity_poly.pdbx_seq_one_letter_code
_entity_poly.pdbx_strand_id
1 'polypeptide(L)' 'MQLTATQFEKLSGYFIDLAKVWFASGVIGFFITDTEKITAIIALYGFVASAVFLVTGLVLLKSE' A
#
# COMPACT_ATOMS: atom_id res chain seq x y z
N MET A 1 -2.19 -10.72 -23.88
CA MET A 1 -2.85 -9.44 -23.54
C MET A 1 -1.82 -8.33 -23.70
N GLN A 2 -1.91 -7.52 -24.76
CA GLN A 2 -1.05 -6.34 -24.91
C GLN A 2 -1.66 -5.22 -24.06
N LEU A 3 -0.96 -4.82 -23.00
CA LEU A 3 -1.31 -3.63 -22.23
C LEU A 3 -1.22 -2.44 -23.20
N THR A 4 -2.36 -1.80 -23.46
CA THR A 4 -2.41 -0.56 -24.22
C THR A 4 -1.53 0.49 -23.52
N ALA A 5 -0.82 1.34 -24.28
CA ALA A 5 0.15 2.29 -23.72
C ALA A 5 -0.42 3.15 -22.57
N THR A 6 -1.70 3.48 -22.65
CA THR A 6 -2.46 4.23 -21.63
C THR A 6 -2.71 3.44 -20.33
N GLN A 7 -2.85 2.12 -20.40
CA GLN A 7 -2.96 1.27 -19.19
C GLN A 7 -1.62 1.11 -18.51
N PHE A 8 -0.52 1.00 -19.28
CA PHE A 8 0.83 0.97 -18.73
C PHE A 8 1.20 2.27 -18.03
N GLU A 9 0.80 3.41 -18.59
CA GLU A 9 1.06 4.74 -18.02
C GLU A 9 0.27 4.99 -16.71
N LYS A 10 -0.97 4.51 -16.62
CA LYS A 10 -1.74 4.55 -15.35
C LYS A 10 -1.15 3.63 -14.29
N LEU A 11 -0.70 2.45 -14.71
CA LEU A 11 -0.07 1.49 -13.81
C LEU A 11 1.29 2.00 -13.30
N SER A 12 2.10 2.60 -14.17
CA SER A 12 3.38 3.21 -13.79
C SER A 12 3.18 4.41 -12.86
N GLY A 13 2.16 5.24 -13.10
CA GLY A 13 1.75 6.32 -12.20
C GLY A 13 1.40 5.80 -10.80
N TYR A 14 0.62 4.73 -10.71
CA TYR A 14 0.28 4.08 -9.44
C TYR A 14 1.53 3.56 -8.71
N PHE A 15 2.46 2.91 -9.41
CA PHE A 15 3.71 2.44 -8.80
C PHE A 15 4.63 3.57 -8.35
N ILE A 16 4.68 4.68 -9.09
CA ILE A 16 5.46 5.87 -8.71
C ILE A 16 4.90 6.49 -7.43
N ASP A 17 3.57 6.63 -7.33
CA ASP A 17 2.95 7.18 -6.12
C ASP A 17 3.08 6.23 -4.92
N LEU A 18 2.98 4.92 -5.15
CA LEU A 18 3.25 3.91 -4.13
C LEU A 18 4.69 4.03 -3.63
N ALA A 19 5.67 4.21 -4.53
CA ALA A 19 7.08 4.39 -4.16
C ALA A 19 7.31 5.65 -3.31
N LYS A 20 6.64 6.77 -3.61
CA LYS A 20 6.71 8.00 -2.80
C LYS A 20 6.17 7.76 -1.39
N VAL A 21 5.01 7.11 -1.26
CA VAL A 21 4.39 6.80 0.03
C VAL A 21 5.29 5.85 0.84
N TRP A 22 5.88 4.86 0.18
CA TRP A 22 6.77 3.90 0.82
C TRP A 22 8.05 4.57 1.32
N PHE A 23 8.64 5.44 0.50
CA PHE A 23 9.82 6.21 0.88
C PHE A 23 9.53 7.16 2.05
N ALA A 24 8.42 7.91 2.00
CA ALA A 24 8.01 8.81 3.07
C ALA A 24 7.76 8.05 4.39
N SER A 25 7.10 6.90 4.31
CA SER A 25 6.85 6.03 5.47
C SER A 25 8.16 5.51 6.07
N GLY A 26 9.13 5.14 5.25
CA GLY A 26 10.46 4.72 5.69
C GLY A 26 11.25 5.83 6.38
N VAL A 27 11.22 7.05 5.83
CA VAL A 27 11.89 8.22 6.44
C VAL A 27 11.26 8.57 7.79
N ILE A 28 9.93 8.56 7.90
CA ILE A 28 9.22 8.82 9.17
C ILE A 28 9.55 7.71 10.19
N GLY A 29 9.56 6.45 9.75
CA GLY A 29 9.90 5.30 10.59
C GLY A 29 11.33 5.31 11.12
N PHE A 30 12.28 5.88 10.37
CA PHE A 30 13.70 5.96 10.76
C PHE A 30 13.93 6.78 12.03
N PHE A 31 13.10 7.80 12.29
CA PHE A 31 13.24 8.66 13.47
C PHE A 31 12.49 8.15 14.71
N ILE A 32 11.88 6.97 14.63
CA ILE A 32 11.15 6.37 15.75
C ILE A 32 12.14 5.70 16.70
N THR A 33 12.21 6.19 17.94
CA THR A 33 13.15 5.72 18.98
C THR A 33 12.67 4.51 19.77
N ASP A 34 11.37 4.20 19.74
CA ASP A 34 10.75 3.12 20.52
C ASP A 34 10.31 1.96 19.60
N THR A 35 11.28 1.34 18.94
CA THR A 35 11.09 0.44 17.78
C THR A 35 10.28 -0.81 18.11
N GLU A 36 10.51 -1.49 19.24
CA GLU A 36 9.88 -2.79 19.49
C GLU A 36 8.36 -2.72 19.65
N LYS A 37 7.86 -1.76 20.44
CA LYS A 37 6.42 -1.58 20.66
C LYS A 37 5.74 -1.00 19.42
N ILE A 38 6.39 -0.04 18.76
CA ILE A 38 5.81 0.65 17.61
C ILE A 38 5.80 -0.26 16.39
N THR A 39 6.81 -1.08 16.16
CA THR A 39 6.82 -2.08 15.07
C THR A 39 5.70 -3.11 15.21
N ALA A 40 5.45 -3.64 16.41
CA ALA A 40 4.35 -4.58 16.64
C ALA A 40 2.97 -3.96 16.37
N ILE A 41 2.79 -2.72 16.82
CA ILE A 41 1.55 -1.96 16.60
C ILE A 41 1.36 -1.64 15.11
N ILE A 42 2.39 -1.14 14.42
CA ILE A 42 2.36 -0.86 12.99
C ILE A 42 2.07 -2.14 12.19
N ALA A 43 2.67 -3.27 12.55
CA ALA A 43 2.42 -4.55 11.89
C ALA A 43 0.95 -4.99 12.04
N LEU A 44 0.38 -4.85 13.23
CA LEU A 44 -1.02 -5.18 13.49
C LEU A 44 -1.97 -4.28 12.68
N TYR A 45 -1.77 -2.97 12.72
CA TYR A 45 -2.60 -2.02 11.95
C TYR A 45 -2.43 -2.22 10.45
N GLY A 46 -1.21 -2.48 9.97
CA GLY A 46 -0.92 -2.79 8.57
C GLY A 46 -1.63 -4.05 8.10
N PHE A 47 -1.66 -5.11 8.92
CA PHE A 47 -2.39 -6.34 8.62
C PHE A 47 -3.90 -6.11 8.53
N VAL A 48 -4.48 -5.40 9.51
CA VAL A 48 -5.91 -5.09 9.52
C VAL A 48 -6.30 -4.24 8.31
N ALA A 49 -5.54 -3.18 8.00
CA ALA A 49 -5.78 -2.34 6.84
C ALA A 49 -5.71 -3.13 5.53
N SER A 50 -4.69 -4.01 5.39
CA SER A 50 -4.53 -4.86 4.21
C SER A 50 -5.70 -5.83 4.04
N ALA A 51 -6.18 -6.43 5.12
CA ALA A 51 -7.35 -7.31 5.11
C ALA A 51 -8.62 -6.55 4.69
N VAL A 52 -8.83 -5.34 5.19
CA VAL A 52 -9.97 -4.49 4.79
C VAL A 52 -9.90 -4.12 3.32
N PHE A 53 -8.73 -3.71 2.81
CA PHE A 53 -8.54 -3.42 1.39
C PHE A 53 -8.76 -4.64 0.51
N LEU A 54 -8.29 -5.82 0.93
CA LEU A 54 -8.52 -7.07 0.21
C LEU A 54 -10.02 -7.41 0.14
N VAL A 55 -10.73 -7.36 1.27
CA VAL A 55 -12.18 -7.62 1.31
C VAL A 55 -12.93 -6.60 0.47
N THR A 56 -12.59 -5.32 0.57
CA THR A 56 -13.21 -4.25 -0.21
C THR A 56 -12.97 -4.46 -1.70
N GLY A 57 -11.74 -4.80 -2.10
CA GLY A 57 -11.40 -5.12 -3.48
C GLY A 57 -12.18 -6.32 -4.01
N LEU A 58 -12.32 -7.39 -3.22
CA LEU A 58 -13.13 -8.56 -3.58
C LEU A 58 -14.62 -8.22 -3.72
N VAL A 59 -15.17 -7.37 -2.85
CA VAL A 59 -16.56 -6.91 -2.95
C VAL A 59 -16.76 -6.07 -4.20
N LEU A 60 -15.84 -5.15 -4.51
CA LEU A 60 -15.91 -4.34 -5.74
C LEU A 60 -15.84 -5.23 -7.00
N LEU A 61 -14.92 -6.19 -7.03
CA LEU A 61 -14.78 -7.16 -8.13
C LEU A 61 -15.98 -8.09 -8.30
N LYS A 62 -16.69 -8.43 -7.21
CA LYS A 62 -17.91 -9.25 -7.28
C LYS A 62 -19.13 -8.44 -7.74
N SER A 63 -19.07 -7.11 -7.60
CA SER A 63 -20.17 -6.20 -7.91
C SER A 63 -20.14 -5.72 -9.37
N GLU A 64 -19.07 -6.02 -10.12
CA GLU A 64 -18.99 -5.95 -11.58
C GLU A 64 -19.29 -7.32 -12.20
#